data_AF-A0A1M3L190-F1
#
_entry.id   AF-A0A1M3L190-F1
#
_cell.length_a   1.000
_cell.length_b   1.000
_cell.length_c   1.000
_cell.angle_alpha   90.00
_cell.angle_beta   90.00
_cell.angle_gamma   90.00
#
_symmetry.space_group_name_H-M   'P 1'
#
loop_
_entity.id
_entity.type
_entity.pdbx_description
1 polymer ?
#
loop_
_entity_poly.entity_id
_entity_poly.type
_entity_poly.pdbx_seq_one_letter_code
_entity_poly.pdbx_strand_id
1 'polypeptide(L)'
;MRTVLFAAAVVAATTFIPATVRAQQTQQPSLLQSQQETVIRPKLVLADVRAVSSFLGGVEIRGNEVDAYLDVKHALTTAVDAATKAGKKDDDMIVVDMRLDVAQNFYVLMQRATLKAAEAEKFKQIIGAVQEAAKEVQNRK
;
A
#
# COMPACT_ATOMS: atom_id res chain seq x y z
N MET A 1 28.60 -74.21 -28.05
CA MET A 1 28.16 -74.48 -26.67
C MET A 1 27.69 -73.17 -26.02
N ARG A 2 26.37 -73.01 -25.90
CA ARG A 2 25.63 -72.22 -24.88
C ARG A 2 24.14 -72.19 -25.29
N THR A 3 23.47 -73.28 -24.92
CA THR A 3 22.17 -73.39 -24.22
C THR A 3 21.63 -72.07 -23.62
N VAL A 4 20.33 -71.74 -23.52
CA VAL A 4 19.03 -72.34 -23.90
C VAL A 4 17.91 -71.26 -23.82
N LEU A 5 16.76 -71.53 -24.47
CA LEU A 5 15.35 -71.27 -24.05
C LEU A 5 14.88 -69.80 -23.87
N PHE A 6 13.62 -69.37 -24.02
CA PHE A 6 12.29 -70.00 -24.05
C PHE A 6 11.38 -69.16 -24.96
N ALA A 7 10.44 -69.82 -25.64
CA ALA A 7 9.27 -69.19 -26.24
C ALA A 7 8.26 -68.77 -25.15
N ALA A 8 7.60 -67.63 -25.33
CA ALA A 8 6.30 -67.35 -24.73
C ALA A 8 5.50 -66.46 -25.68
N ALA A 9 4.52 -67.08 -26.35
CA ALA A 9 3.45 -66.39 -27.03
C ALA A 9 2.51 -65.77 -25.99
N VAL A 10 2.17 -64.50 -26.13
CA VAL A 10 0.92 -63.97 -25.57
C VAL A 10 0.24 -63.10 -26.62
N VAL A 11 -1.03 -63.43 -26.73
CA VAL A 11 -2.04 -63.04 -27.71
C VAL A 11 -2.43 -61.58 -27.59
N ALA A 12 -2.89 -61.07 -28.74
CA ALA A 12 -3.49 -59.78 -29.00
C ALA A 12 -4.34 -59.17 -27.88
N ALA A 13 -4.22 -57.86 -27.73
CA ALA A 13 -5.33 -56.99 -27.35
C ALA A 13 -5.10 -55.60 -27.98
N THR A 14 -5.70 -55.38 -29.15
CA THR A 14 -5.90 -54.04 -29.71
C THR A 14 -6.87 -53.29 -28.81
N THR A 15 -6.33 -52.45 -27.92
CA THR A 15 -7.10 -51.43 -27.22
C THR A 15 -6.90 -50.10 -27.93
N PHE A 16 -7.98 -49.62 -28.53
CA PHE A 16 -8.13 -48.22 -28.92
C PHE A 16 -7.92 -47.35 -27.67
N ILE A 17 -6.87 -46.53 -27.66
CA ILE A 17 -6.71 -45.45 -26.68
C ILE A 17 -7.34 -44.19 -27.31
N PRO A 18 -8.48 -43.69 -26.83
CA PRO A 18 -8.94 -42.37 -27.22
C PRO A 18 -7.94 -41.35 -26.70
N ALA A 19 -7.43 -40.51 -27.60
CA ALA A 19 -6.59 -39.37 -27.28
C ALA A 19 -7.36 -38.42 -26.36
N THR A 20 -7.14 -38.56 -25.06
CA THR A 20 -7.54 -37.56 -24.07
C THR A 20 -6.57 -36.40 -24.21
N VAL A 21 -7.00 -35.39 -24.96
CA VAL A 21 -6.38 -34.06 -24.98
C VAL A 21 -6.46 -33.52 -23.55
N ARG A 22 -5.37 -33.72 -22.80
CA ARG A 22 -5.21 -33.17 -21.47
C ARG A 22 -4.92 -31.69 -21.66
N ALA A 23 -5.97 -30.88 -21.68
CA ALA A 23 -5.84 -29.43 -21.56
C ALA A 23 -5.10 -29.14 -20.25
N GLN A 24 -3.80 -28.84 -20.33
CA GLN A 24 -3.05 -28.25 -19.24
C GLN A 24 -3.61 -26.84 -19.03
N GLN A 25 -4.64 -26.74 -18.18
CA GLN A 25 -4.94 -25.50 -17.49
C GLN A 25 -3.75 -25.21 -16.57
N THR A 26 -2.80 -24.43 -17.07
CA THR A 26 -1.90 -23.66 -16.22
C THR A 26 -2.74 -22.71 -15.39
N GLN A 27 -3.10 -23.16 -14.19
CA GLN A 27 -3.54 -22.29 -13.11
C GLN A 27 -2.35 -21.39 -12.77
N GLN A 28 -2.33 -20.20 -13.37
CA GLN A 28 -1.54 -19.10 -12.86
C GLN A 28 -2.06 -18.81 -11.44
N PRO A 29 -1.21 -18.88 -10.40
CA PRO A 29 -1.62 -18.44 -9.09
C PRO A 29 -1.90 -16.93 -9.15
N SER A 30 -3.14 -16.56 -8.86
CA SER A 30 -3.57 -15.19 -8.67
C SER A 30 -2.77 -14.61 -7.49
N LEU A 31 -1.69 -13.90 -7.78
CA LEU A 31 -0.98 -13.06 -6.82
C LEU A 31 -1.79 -11.79 -6.55
N LEU A 32 -2.93 -11.94 -5.89
CA LEU A 32 -3.58 -10.85 -5.17
C LEU A 32 -3.39 -11.17 -3.69
N GLN A 33 -2.17 -10.96 -3.20
CA GLN A 33 -2.00 -10.66 -1.78
C GLN A 33 -2.79 -9.39 -1.54
N SER A 34 -3.96 -9.54 -0.90
CA SER A 34 -4.64 -8.45 -0.22
C SER A 34 -3.65 -7.90 0.79
N GLN A 35 -2.89 -6.88 0.39
CA GLN A 35 -2.19 -6.03 1.35
C GLN A 35 -3.28 -5.51 2.27
N GLN A 36 -3.31 -6.07 3.47
CA GLN A 36 -4.27 -5.72 4.49
C GLN A 36 -4.17 -4.21 4.68
N GLU A 37 -5.22 -3.50 4.27
CA GLU A 37 -5.31 -2.05 4.23
C GLU A 37 -5.13 -1.52 5.65
N THR A 38 -3.88 -1.33 6.05
CA THR A 38 -3.51 -1.05 7.42
C THR A 38 -3.68 0.46 7.60
N VAL A 39 -4.71 0.87 8.35
CA VAL A 39 -4.99 2.28 8.62
C VAL A 39 -4.26 2.73 9.88
N ILE A 40 -3.61 3.89 9.81
CA ILE A 40 -2.98 4.58 10.92
C ILE A 40 -3.76 5.87 11.24
N ARG A 41 -3.62 6.36 12.48
CA ARG A 41 -4.40 7.48 13.00
C ARG A 41 -3.55 8.53 13.70
N PRO A 42 -2.66 9.24 12.98
CA PRO A 42 -1.93 10.36 13.56
C PRO A 42 -2.89 11.42 14.11
N LYS A 43 -2.53 11.93 15.29
CA LYS A 43 -3.21 13.04 15.96
C LYS A 43 -2.41 14.30 15.72
N LEU A 44 -3.04 15.30 15.10
CA LEU A 44 -2.40 16.54 14.69
C LEU A 44 -3.30 17.71 15.04
N VAL A 45 -2.70 18.87 15.31
CA VAL A 45 -3.45 20.13 15.43
C VAL A 45 -4.03 20.50 14.07
N LEU A 46 -5.26 21.01 13.98
CA LEU A 46 -5.92 21.34 12.71
C LEU A 46 -5.08 22.30 11.86
N ALA A 47 -4.50 23.34 12.47
CA ALA A 47 -3.59 24.27 11.78
C ALA A 47 -2.40 23.56 11.11
N ASP A 48 -1.89 22.49 11.71
CA ASP A 48 -0.74 21.75 11.22
C ASP A 48 -1.10 20.92 9.99
N VAL A 49 -2.30 20.34 9.98
CA VAL A 49 -2.81 19.60 8.81
C VAL A 49 -3.03 20.55 7.63
N ARG A 50 -3.50 21.78 7.89
CA ARG A 50 -3.59 22.83 6.86
C ARG A 50 -2.21 23.25 6.36
N ALA A 51 -1.23 23.45 7.26
CA ALA A 51 0.13 23.79 6.90
C ALA A 51 0.78 22.71 6.02
N VAL A 52 0.64 21.43 6.40
CA VAL A 52 1.20 20.33 5.63
C VAL A 52 0.53 20.17 4.26
N SER A 53 -0.77 20.47 4.17
CA SER A 53 -1.47 20.52 2.88
C SER A 53 -0.90 21.60 1.97
N SER A 54 -0.52 22.75 2.54
CA SER A 54 0.16 23.83 1.81
C SER A 54 1.55 23.41 1.36
N PHE A 55 2.33 22.75 2.22
CA PHE A 55 3.66 22.25 1.86
C PHE A 55 3.58 21.21 0.74
N LEU A 56 2.64 20.28 0.82
CA LEU A 56 2.36 19.29 -0.23
C LEU A 56 2.00 19.96 -1.56
N GLY A 57 1.23 21.06 -1.52
CA GLY A 57 0.89 21.84 -2.71
C GLY A 57 2.09 22.44 -3.46
N GLY A 58 3.23 22.61 -2.78
CA GLY A 58 4.47 23.10 -3.39
C GLY A 58 5.44 21.99 -3.84
N VAL A 59 5.11 20.71 -3.65
CA VAL A 59 5.98 19.60 -4.04
C VAL A 59 5.86 19.35 -5.54
N GLU A 60 7.00 19.38 -6.24
CA GLU A 60 7.09 18.89 -7.62
C GLU A 60 7.00 17.36 -7.65
N ILE A 61 6.19 16.84 -8.57
CA ILE A 61 5.94 15.41 -8.73
C ILE A 61 6.22 14.95 -10.15
N ARG A 62 6.66 13.70 -10.29
CA ARG A 62 6.77 13.01 -11.57
C ARG A 62 5.42 12.40 -11.96
N GLY A 63 5.23 12.11 -13.24
CA GLY A 63 3.98 11.53 -13.73
C GLY A 63 3.57 10.22 -13.05
N ASN A 64 4.54 9.41 -12.62
CA ASN A 64 4.29 8.16 -11.88
C ASN A 64 3.97 8.37 -10.38
N GLU A 65 4.02 9.61 -9.89
CA GLU A 65 3.74 9.96 -8.49
C GLU A 65 2.38 10.64 -8.31
N VAL A 66 1.61 10.82 -9.40
CA VAL A 66 0.32 11.51 -9.37
C VAL A 66 -0.66 10.84 -8.42
N ASP A 67 -0.81 9.52 -8.47
CA ASP A 67 -1.74 8.79 -7.60
C ASP A 67 -1.31 8.90 -6.12
N ALA A 68 -0.01 8.73 -5.85
CA ALA A 68 0.54 8.89 -4.51
C ALA A 68 0.29 10.31 -3.95
N TYR A 69 0.45 11.34 -4.78
CA TYR A 69 0.15 12.71 -4.41
C TYR A 69 -1.35 12.92 -4.13
N LEU A 70 -2.22 12.41 -5.00
CA LEU A 70 -3.66 12.56 -4.87
C LEU A 70 -4.20 11.85 -3.62
N ASP A 71 -3.69 10.66 -3.32
CA ASP A 71 -4.07 9.89 -2.12
C ASP A 71 -3.71 10.64 -0.84
N VAL A 72 -2.48 11.18 -0.76
CA VAL A 72 -2.03 11.95 0.41
C VAL A 72 -2.85 13.23 0.53
N LYS A 73 -3.06 13.96 -0.57
CA LYS A 73 -3.89 15.16 -0.59
C LYS A 73 -5.30 14.85 -0.10
N HIS A 74 -5.90 13.78 -0.60
CA HIS A 74 -7.26 13.37 -0.24
C HIS A 74 -7.39 13.06 1.25
N ALA A 75 -6.44 12.34 1.85
CA ALA A 75 -6.44 12.03 3.28
C ALA A 75 -6.41 13.31 4.13
N LEU A 76 -5.54 14.27 3.78
CA LEU A 76 -5.40 15.55 4.49
C LEU A 76 -6.65 16.42 4.33
N THR A 77 -7.17 16.58 3.10
CA THR A 77 -8.35 17.41 2.84
C THR A 77 -9.59 16.84 3.51
N THR A 78 -9.75 15.51 3.51
CA THR A 78 -10.89 14.86 4.16
C THR A 78 -10.90 15.10 5.66
N ALA A 79 -9.73 15.02 6.31
CA ALA A 79 -9.60 15.32 7.74
C ALA A 79 -9.91 16.79 8.05
N VAL A 80 -9.40 17.72 7.23
CA VAL A 80 -9.67 19.16 7.37
C VAL A 80 -11.15 19.48 7.18
N ASP A 81 -11.79 18.90 6.17
CA ASP A 81 -13.20 19.12 5.87
C ASP A 81 -14.09 18.55 6.99
N ALA A 82 -13.77 17.36 7.49
CA ALA A 82 -14.48 16.75 8.61
C ALA A 82 -14.35 17.61 9.88
N ALA A 83 -13.15 18.10 10.20
CA ALA A 83 -12.90 18.97 11.33
C ALA A 83 -13.64 20.32 11.21
N THR A 84 -13.60 20.92 10.01
CA THR A 84 -14.28 22.19 9.72
C THR A 84 -15.80 22.04 9.86
N LYS A 85 -16.39 20.96 9.32
CA LYS A 85 -17.81 20.64 9.48
C LYS A 85 -18.19 20.38 10.94
N ALA A 86 -17.28 19.84 11.74
CA ALA A 86 -17.46 19.62 13.17
C ALA A 86 -17.23 20.90 14.01
N GLY A 87 -16.97 22.05 13.40
CA GLY A 87 -16.75 23.31 14.12
C GLY A 87 -15.44 23.36 14.90
N LYS A 88 -14.45 22.55 14.52
CA LYS A 88 -13.12 22.56 15.13
C LYS A 88 -12.35 23.83 14.80
N LYS A 89 -11.59 24.32 15.76
CA LYS A 89 -10.70 25.47 15.64
C LYS A 89 -9.29 25.03 15.28
N ASP A 90 -8.47 25.99 14.87
CA ASP A 90 -7.12 25.75 14.40
C ASP A 90 -6.20 25.12 15.46
N ASP A 91 -6.46 25.36 16.74
CA ASP A 91 -5.74 24.80 17.89
C ASP A 91 -6.27 23.42 18.34
N ASP A 92 -7.40 22.97 17.81
CA ASP A 92 -7.97 21.67 18.16
C ASP A 92 -7.15 20.52 17.57
N MET A 93 -7.00 19.45 18.37
CA MET A 93 -6.47 18.17 17.89
C MET A 93 -7.51 17.44 17.04
N ILE A 94 -7.08 16.93 15.89
CA ILE A 94 -7.86 16.12 14.96
C ILE A 94 -7.14 14.80 14.68
N VAL A 95 -7.91 13.80 14.25
CA VAL A 95 -7.38 12.51 13.78
C VAL A 95 -7.39 12.54 12.27
N VAL A 96 -6.27 12.16 11.65
CA VAL A 96 -6.19 11.95 10.21
C VAL A 96 -6.20 10.45 9.96
N ASP A 97 -7.30 9.93 9.42
CA ASP A 97 -7.36 8.54 8.96
C ASP A 97 -6.56 8.42 7.66
N MET A 98 -5.48 7.63 7.68
CA MET A 98 -4.66 7.40 6.50
C MET A 98 -4.17 5.96 6.45
N ARG A 99 -4.12 5.40 5.25
CA ARG A 99 -3.54 4.07 5.06
C ARG A 99 -2.02 4.13 5.21
N LEU A 100 -1.41 3.00 5.56
CA LEU A 100 0.03 2.93 5.80
C LEU A 100 0.84 3.19 4.52
N ASP A 101 0.36 2.74 3.35
CA ASP A 101 0.95 3.07 2.05
C ASP A 101 0.87 4.56 1.75
N VAL A 102 -0.26 5.19 2.06
CA VAL A 102 -0.46 6.65 1.91
C VAL A 102 0.46 7.42 2.86
N ALA A 103 0.65 6.95 4.10
CA ALA A 103 1.62 7.53 5.03
C ALA A 103 3.06 7.40 4.52
N GLN A 104 3.41 6.28 3.88
CA GLN A 104 4.72 6.10 3.27
C GLN A 104 4.94 7.09 2.10
N ASN A 105 3.93 7.25 1.24
CA ASN A 105 3.94 8.23 0.16
C ASN A 105 4.06 9.65 0.69
N PHE A 106 3.36 9.97 1.78
CA PHE A 106 3.47 11.25 2.46
C PHE A 106 4.91 11.56 2.84
N TYR A 107 5.66 10.63 3.45
CA TYR A 107 7.07 10.88 3.77
C TYR A 107 7.92 11.18 2.54
N VAL A 108 7.76 10.39 1.47
CA VAL A 108 8.53 10.57 0.23
C VAL A 108 8.26 11.93 -0.41
N LEU A 109 6.99 12.35 -0.41
CA LEU A 109 6.59 13.67 -0.92
C LEU A 109 7.12 14.79 -0.03
N MET A 110 7.00 14.65 1.30
CA MET A 110 7.45 15.66 2.26
C MET A 110 8.96 15.85 2.31
N GLN A 111 9.75 14.83 1.98
CA GLN A 111 11.21 14.99 1.82
C GLN A 111 11.59 16.01 0.74
N ARG A 112 10.68 16.32 -0.17
CA ARG A 112 10.87 17.30 -1.26
C ARG A 112 10.21 18.64 -0.98
N ALA A 113 9.52 18.78 0.15
CA ALA A 113 8.89 20.04 0.51
C ALA A 113 9.96 21.12 0.75
N THR A 114 9.73 22.31 0.20
CA THR A 114 10.53 23.49 0.51
C THR A 114 9.87 24.24 1.66
N LEU A 115 10.62 24.48 2.72
CA LEU A 115 10.13 25.03 3.98
C LEU A 115 10.96 26.25 4.38
N LYS A 116 10.33 27.24 5.02
CA LYS A 116 11.07 28.29 5.71
C LYS A 116 11.67 27.73 7.01
N ALA A 117 12.79 28.29 7.45
CA ALA A 117 13.42 27.87 8.71
C ALA A 117 12.47 27.98 9.91
N ALA A 118 11.58 28.98 9.92
CA ALA A 118 10.56 29.16 10.96
C ALA A 118 9.53 28.01 11.04
N GLU A 119 9.41 27.18 10.00
CA GLU A 119 8.46 26.07 9.91
C GLU A 119 9.10 24.72 10.28
N ALA A 120 10.41 24.68 10.54
CA ALA A 120 11.18 23.45 10.71
C ALA A 120 10.70 22.62 11.92
N GLU A 121 10.43 23.26 13.06
CA GLU A 121 9.95 22.57 14.26
C GLU A 121 8.58 21.95 14.02
N LYS A 122 7.66 22.73 13.42
CA LYS A 122 6.31 22.30 13.06
C LYS A 122 6.36 21.10 12.11
N PHE A 123 7.17 21.18 11.06
CA PHE A 123 7.35 20.10 10.10
C PHE A 123 7.85 18.82 10.78
N LYS A 124 8.85 18.93 11.67
CA LYS A 124 9.37 17.78 12.42
C LYS A 124 8.31 17.15 13.33
N GLN A 125 7.49 17.96 13.99
CA GLN A 125 6.39 17.47 14.83
C GLN A 125 5.36 16.69 14.01
N ILE A 126 4.98 17.20 12.84
CA ILE A 126 4.02 16.54 11.96
C ILE A 126 4.57 15.19 11.48
N ILE A 127 5.80 15.16 10.95
CA ILE A 127 6.46 13.92 10.52
C ILE A 127 6.54 12.92 11.68
N GLY A 128 6.88 13.39 12.88
CA GLY A 128 6.94 12.57 14.09
C GLY A 128 5.61 11.92 14.44
N ALA A 129 4.51 12.67 14.42
CA ALA A 129 3.18 12.16 14.74
C ALA A 129 2.71 11.07 13.75
N VAL A 130 3.01 11.22 12.45
CA VAL A 130 2.71 10.18 11.45
C VAL A 130 3.58 8.94 11.70
N GLN A 131 4.86 9.11 12.08
CA GLN A 131 5.77 7.99 12.34
C GLN A 131 5.38 7.22 13.59
N GLU A 132 4.98 7.93 14.63
CA GLU A 132 4.48 7.34 15.86
C GLU A 132 3.21 6.53 15.60
N ALA A 133 2.23 7.09 14.89
CA ALA A 133 1.01 6.37 14.52
C ALA A 133 1.29 5.12 13.66
N ALA A 134 2.27 5.18 12.76
CA ALA A 134 2.69 4.01 11.98
C ALA A 134 3.34 2.91 12.85
N LYS A 135 4.23 3.30 13.77
CA LYS A 135 4.87 2.37 14.72
C LYS A 135 3.87 1.74 15.67
N GLU A 136 2.89 2.49 16.16
CA GLU A 136 1.84 1.97 17.03
C GLU A 136 1.08 0.81 16.38
N VAL A 137 0.76 0.92 15.09
CA VAL A 137 0.05 -0.13 14.38
C VAL A 137 0.95 -1.34 14.08
N GLN A 138 2.25 -1.13 13.86
CA GLN A 138 3.21 -2.22 13.71
C GLN A 138 3.39 -3.01 15.01
N ASN A 139 3.48 -2.33 16.15
CA ASN A 139 3.67 -2.97 17.45
C ASN A 139 2.43 -3.72 17.98
N ARG A 140 1.26 -3.49 17.38
CA ARG A 140 0.01 -4.17 17.73
C ARG A 140 -0.22 -5.47 16.94
N LYS A 141 0.63 -5.78 15.95
CA LYS A 141 0.60 -7.04 15.20
C LYS A 141 1.55 -8.05 15.84
#